data_AF-A0A959Y740-F1
#
_entry.id   AF-A0A959Y740-F1
#
_cell.length_a   1.000
_cell.length_b   1.000
_cell.length_c   1.000
_cell.angle_alpha   90.00
_cell.angle_beta   90.00
_cell.angle_gamma   90.00
#
_symmetry.space_group_name_H-M   'P 1'
#
loop_
_entity.id
_entity.type
_entity.pdbx_description
1 polymer ?
#
loop_
_entity_poly.entity_id
_entity_poly.type
_entity_poly.pdbx_seq_one_letter_code
_entity_poly.pdbx_strand_id
1 'polypeptide(L)'
;MMKRTALLALILPLSLTLQAKEGMWLPTVLASIEDDMQAMGLQLTAEDIYSVNQGSLKDAIVLFGGGCTAEVISKEGLILTNHHCGFGAI
;
A
#
# COMPACT_ATOMS: atom_id res chain seq x y z
N MET A 1 2.08 -17.33 -43.39
CA MET A 1 1.04 -17.24 -42.33
C MET A 1 1.28 -18.20 -41.16
N MET A 2 1.58 -19.50 -41.38
CA MET A 2 1.72 -20.50 -40.29
C MET A 2 2.78 -20.20 -39.20
N LYS A 3 3.88 -19.52 -39.52
CA LYS A 3 4.92 -19.17 -38.52
C LYS A 3 4.44 -18.11 -37.51
N ARG A 4 3.57 -17.19 -37.94
CA ARG A 4 3.01 -16.13 -37.06
C ARG A 4 1.92 -16.69 -36.14
N THR A 5 1.10 -17.62 -36.64
CA THR A 5 0.07 -18.31 -35.84
C THR A 5 0.69 -19.24 -34.78
N ALA A 6 1.79 -19.92 -35.10
CA ALA A 6 2.52 -20.74 -34.13
C ALA A 6 3.15 -19.89 -33.01
N LEU A 7 3.65 -18.68 -33.33
CA LEU A 7 4.21 -17.77 -32.33
C LEU A 7 3.14 -17.22 -31.38
N LEU A 8 1.95 -16.87 -31.90
CA LEU A 8 0.82 -16.44 -31.07
C LEU A 8 0.31 -17.55 -30.14
N ALA A 9 0.27 -18.80 -30.61
CA ALA A 9 -0.14 -19.96 -29.81
C ALA A 9 0.82 -20.23 -28.63
N LEU A 10 2.10 -19.85 -28.75
CA LEU A 10 3.11 -20.00 -27.69
C LEU A 10 3.08 -18.86 -26.66
N ILE A 11 2.71 -17.65 -27.05
CA ILE A 11 2.69 -16.46 -26.18
C ILE A 11 1.42 -16.40 -25.31
N LEU A 12 0.28 -16.87 -25.84
CA LEU A 12 -1.00 -16.85 -25.15
C LEU A 12 -1.00 -17.55 -23.77
N PRO A 13 -0.43 -18.76 -23.60
CA PRO A 13 -0.37 -19.42 -22.29
C PRO A 13 0.59 -18.73 -21.31
N LEU A 14 1.63 -18.03 -21.79
CA LEU A 14 2.59 -17.31 -20.95
C LEU A 14 1.97 -16.05 -20.31
N SER A 15 0.91 -15.52 -20.92
CA SER A 15 0.19 -14.35 -20.42
C SER A 15 -0.68 -14.67 -19.20
N LEU A 16 -1.04 -15.95 -19.01
CA LEU A 16 -1.94 -16.40 -17.93
C LEU A 16 -1.25 -16.48 -16.56
N THR A 17 0.07 -16.33 -16.51
CA THR A 17 0.86 -16.40 -15.26
C THR A 17 1.36 -15.03 -14.78
N LEU A 18 1.06 -13.95 -15.50
CA LEU A 18 1.41 -12.60 -15.08
C LEU A 18 0.31 -12.05 -14.15
N GLN A 19 0.60 -12.02 -12.86
CA GLN A 19 -0.25 -11.39 -11.85
C GLN A 19 0.54 -10.24 -11.19
N ALA A 20 0.10 -9.00 -11.41
CA ALA A 20 0.68 -7.86 -10.73
C ALA A 20 0.28 -7.90 -9.24
N LYS A 21 1.25 -7.67 -8.35
CA LYS A 21 1.04 -7.55 -6.89
C LYS A 21 0.79 -6.09 -6.45
N GLU A 22 0.69 -5.18 -7.41
CA GLU A 22 0.51 -3.74 -7.21
C GLU A 22 -0.92 -3.41 -6.75
N GLY A 23 -1.06 -2.33 -5.97
CA GLY A 23 -2.37 -1.79 -5.61
C GLY A 23 -2.32 -0.79 -4.48
N MET A 24 -3.20 0.22 -4.54
CA MET A 24 -3.58 1.03 -3.38
C MET A 24 -4.84 0.41 -2.78
N TRP A 25 -4.71 -0.13 -1.57
CA TRP A 25 -5.80 -0.82 -0.89
C TRP A 25 -6.53 0.13 0.06
N LEU A 26 -7.84 0.01 0.13
CA LEU A 26 -8.58 0.65 1.22
C LEU A 26 -8.19 -0.02 2.54
N PRO A 27 -7.80 0.73 3.59
CA PRO A 27 -7.42 0.13 4.87
C PRO A 27 -8.48 -0.81 5.47
N THR A 28 -9.76 -0.54 5.18
CA THR A 28 -10.91 -1.37 5.61
C THR A 28 -10.95 -2.77 5.00
N VAL A 29 -10.21 -3.04 3.92
CA VAL A 29 -10.18 -4.35 3.26
C VAL A 29 -8.88 -5.13 3.50
N LEU A 30 -7.98 -4.64 4.35
CA LEU A 30 -6.67 -5.26 4.58
C LEU A 30 -6.75 -6.71 5.07
N ALA A 31 -7.81 -7.07 5.80
CA ALA A 31 -8.04 -8.45 6.23
C ALA A 31 -8.10 -9.45 5.05
N SER A 32 -8.53 -9.00 3.86
CA SER A 32 -8.59 -9.88 2.68
C SER A 32 -7.23 -10.17 2.04
N ILE A 33 -6.18 -9.41 2.42
CA ILE A 33 -4.82 -9.56 1.89
C ILE A 33 -3.78 -9.78 3.00
N GLU A 34 -4.23 -10.01 4.24
CA GLU A 34 -3.34 -10.16 5.39
C GLU A 34 -2.37 -11.32 5.19
N ASP A 35 -2.86 -12.47 4.71
CA ASP A 35 -2.04 -13.64 4.40
C ASP A 35 -0.93 -13.32 3.40
N ASP A 36 -1.23 -12.53 2.37
CA ASP A 36 -0.24 -12.09 1.38
C ASP A 36 0.80 -11.15 1.98
N MET A 37 0.39 -10.22 2.85
CA MET A 37 1.29 -9.31 3.55
C MET A 37 2.21 -10.07 4.52
N GLN A 38 1.67 -11.03 5.27
CA GLN A 38 2.43 -11.87 6.19
C GLN A 38 3.39 -12.81 5.46
N ALA A 39 2.96 -13.39 4.33
CA ALA A 39 3.84 -14.15 3.45
C ALA A 39 5.01 -13.31 2.90
N MET A 40 4.86 -11.99 2.83
CA MET A 40 5.92 -11.03 2.48
C MET A 40 6.76 -10.56 3.67
N GLY A 41 6.49 -11.05 4.88
CA GLY A 41 7.28 -10.77 6.09
C GLY A 41 6.70 -9.70 7.01
N LEU A 42 5.51 -9.17 6.72
CA LEU A 42 4.82 -8.29 7.67
C LEU A 42 4.43 -9.09 8.93
N GLN A 43 4.72 -8.55 10.10
CA GLN A 43 4.38 -9.18 11.38
C GLN A 43 3.11 -8.60 12.03
N LEU A 44 2.62 -7.47 11.51
CA LEU A 44 1.40 -6.83 11.95
C LEU A 44 0.17 -7.52 11.36
N THR A 45 -0.91 -7.52 12.13
CA THR A 45 -2.24 -7.93 11.64
C THR A 45 -2.90 -6.78 10.86
N ALA A 46 -3.98 -7.08 10.12
CA ALA A 46 -4.77 -6.02 9.49
C ALA A 46 -5.35 -5.04 10.52
N GLU A 47 -5.71 -5.52 11.70
CA GLU A 47 -6.30 -4.70 12.77
C GLU A 47 -5.28 -3.77 13.45
N ASP A 48 -4.01 -4.18 13.54
CA ASP A 48 -2.91 -3.32 13.98
C ASP A 48 -2.72 -2.12 13.03
N ILE A 49 -2.98 -2.31 11.73
CA ILE A 49 -2.90 -1.24 10.73
C ILE A 49 -4.16 -0.38 10.77
N TYR A 50 -5.35 -1.00 10.71
CA TYR A 50 -6.63 -0.32 10.69
C TYR A 50 -7.65 -1.00 11.60
N SER A 51 -8.08 -0.30 12.65
CA SER A 51 -9.26 -0.65 13.43
C SER A 51 -10.21 0.54 13.55
N VAL A 52 -11.51 0.24 13.64
CA VAL A 52 -12.54 1.23 13.99
C VAL A 52 -12.81 1.28 15.48
N ASN A 53 -12.42 0.23 16.22
CA ASN A 53 -12.82 0.02 17.61
C ASN A 53 -11.72 0.39 18.62
N GLN A 54 -10.46 0.32 18.19
CA GLN A 54 -9.29 0.56 19.03
C GLN A 54 -8.24 1.37 18.28
N GLY A 55 -7.23 1.85 19.00
CA GLY A 55 -6.10 2.54 18.38
C GLY A 55 -5.34 1.63 17.41
N SER A 56 -4.99 2.16 16.25
CA SER A 56 -4.22 1.44 15.22
C SER A 56 -3.24 2.37 14.50
N LEU A 57 -2.41 1.85 13.59
CA LEU A 57 -1.42 2.64 12.86
C LEU A 57 -2.06 3.82 12.10
N LYS A 58 -3.30 3.67 11.63
CA LYS A 58 -4.06 4.75 10.96
C LYS A 58 -4.07 6.05 11.77
N ASP A 59 -4.09 5.97 13.10
CA ASP A 59 -4.25 7.13 13.97
C ASP A 59 -3.00 8.00 14.03
N ALA A 60 -1.86 7.46 13.59
CA ALA A 60 -0.60 8.19 13.47
C ALA A 60 -0.38 8.77 12.07
N ILE A 61 -1.22 8.47 11.07
CA ILE A 61 -1.05 8.94 9.69
C ILE A 61 -2.05 10.07 9.40
N VAL A 62 -1.56 11.20 8.90
CA VAL A 62 -2.38 12.39 8.69
C VAL A 62 -2.21 13.00 7.30
N LEU A 63 -3.28 13.63 6.81
CA LEU A 63 -3.24 14.49 5.63
C LEU A 63 -2.53 15.79 5.98
N PHE A 64 -1.43 16.08 5.29
CA PHE A 64 -0.63 17.29 5.50
C PHE A 64 -0.82 18.27 4.35
N GLY A 65 -1.18 19.52 4.67
CA GLY A 65 -1.29 20.60 3.67
C GLY A 65 -2.30 20.35 2.53
N GLY A 66 -3.20 19.38 2.68
CA GLY A 66 -4.20 19.02 1.66
C GLY A 66 -3.68 18.23 0.47
N GLY A 67 -2.40 17.87 0.42
CA GLY A 67 -1.81 17.17 -0.72
C GLY A 67 -0.59 16.28 -0.41
N CYS A 68 -0.13 16.26 0.84
CA CYS A 68 0.95 15.40 1.31
C CYS A 68 0.47 14.48 2.43
N THR A 69 1.32 13.53 2.80
CA THR A 69 1.16 12.69 3.99
C THR A 69 2.17 13.11 5.06
N ALA A 70 1.81 12.93 6.32
CA ALA A 70 2.71 13.04 7.46
C ALA A 70 2.39 11.96 8.49
N GLU A 71 3.34 11.72 9.39
CA GLU A 71 3.23 10.75 10.47
C GLU A 71 3.54 11.37 11.85
N VAL A 72 2.77 10.99 12.87
CA VAL A 72 2.99 11.37 14.28
C VAL A 72 4.02 10.44 14.90
N ILE A 73 5.07 10.99 15.51
CA ILE A 73 6.19 10.22 16.08
C ILE A 73 6.44 10.48 17.58
N SER A 74 5.68 11.38 18.21
CA SER A 74 5.75 11.60 19.67
C SER A 74 4.36 11.79 20.28
N LYS A 75 4.28 11.60 21.61
CA LYS A 75 3.03 11.76 22.37
C LYS A 75 2.57 13.21 22.47
N GLU A 76 3.48 14.15 22.23
CA GLU A 76 3.26 15.59 22.23
C GLU A 76 2.83 16.10 20.84
N GLY A 77 2.66 15.21 19.86
CA GLY A 77 2.20 15.56 18.51
C GLY A 77 3.31 16.00 17.56
N LEU A 78 4.57 15.61 17.80
CA LEU A 78 5.63 15.81 16.81
C LEU A 78 5.29 15.02 15.54
N ILE A 79 5.26 15.72 14.39
CA ILE A 79 4.99 15.13 13.08
C ILE A 79 6.22 15.20 12.17
N LEU A 80 6.41 14.17 11.36
CA LEU A 80 7.37 14.16 10.26
C LEU A 80 6.65 14.20 8.92
N THR A 81 7.24 14.92 7.96
CA THR A 81 6.83 14.93 6.55
C THR A 81 8.05 15.26 5.69
N ASN A 82 7.90 15.25 4.37
CA ASN A 82 9.00 15.61 3.48
C ASN A 82 9.29 17.11 3.51
N HIS A 83 10.55 17.48 3.32
CA HIS A 83 10.97 18.89 3.22
C HIS A 83 10.19 19.67 2.16
N HIS A 84 9.98 19.09 0.98
CA HIS A 84 9.23 19.75 -0.09
C HIS A 84 7.73 19.94 0.24
N CYS A 85 7.18 19.14 1.15
CA CYS A 85 5.81 19.32 1.64
C CYS A 85 5.73 20.48 2.64
N GLY A 86 6.76 20.65 3.49
CA GLY A 86 6.84 21.73 4.48
C GLY A 86 7.36 23.07 3.94
N PHE A 87 7.79 23.13 2.68
CA PHE A 87 8.51 24.29 2.13
C PHE A 87 7.76 25.62 2.23
N GLY A 88 6.42 25.60 2.16
CA GLY A 88 5.61 26.83 2.30
C GLY A 88 5.59 27.44 3.71
N ALA A 89 6.11 26.74 4.71
CA ALA A 89 6.17 27.18 6.11
C ALA A 89 7.59 27.49 6.62
N ILE A 90 8.59 27.41 5.73
CA ILE A 90 10.01 27.70 5.98
C ILE A 90 10.35 29.03 5.33
#